data_AF-A0A061QS75-F1
#
_entry.id   AF-A0A061QS75-F1
#
_cell.length_a   1.000
_cell.length_b   1.000
_cell.length_c   1.000
_cell.angle_alpha   90.00
_cell.angle_beta   90.00
_cell.angle_gamma   90.00
#
_symmetry.space_group_name_H-M   'P 1'
#
loop_
_entity.id
_entity.type
_entity.pdbx_description
1 polymer ?
#
loop_
_entity_poly.entity_id
_entity_poly.type
_entity_poly.pdbx_seq_one_letter_code
_entity_poly.pdbx_strand_id
1 'polypeptide(L)'
;VAVRARPLVAKERMTGARMCVTADAANSCVRLGNARTFTFDHVFGPTSSQDEIYAQCVKPLLEDCFMGYNTTVLAYGQTGSGKTYTMGTGDNAPVLPDELG
;
A
#
# COMPACT_ATOMS: atom_id res chain seq x y z
N VAL A 1 3.17 -7.17 9.12
CA VAL A 1 2.92 -5.72 8.91
C VAL A 1 3.57 -5.28 7.61
N ALA A 2 2.79 -4.68 6.71
CA ALA A 2 3.27 -4.15 5.44
C ALA A 2 3.31 -2.61 5.45
N VAL A 3 4.23 -2.01 4.70
CA VAL A 3 4.31 -0.55 4.52
C VAL A 3 4.27 -0.21 3.04
N ARG A 4 3.56 0.88 2.69
CA ARG A 4 3.46 1.39 1.33
C ARG A 4 3.84 2.87 1.27
N ALA A 5 4.84 3.19 0.47
CA ALA A 5 5.21 4.56 0.14
C ALA A 5 4.52 4.99 -1.15
N ARG A 6 3.59 5.96 -1.08
CA ARG A 6 2.92 6.49 -2.28
C ARG A 6 3.85 7.40 -3.10
N PRO A 7 3.61 7.56 -4.42
CA PRO A 7 4.29 8.58 -5.20
C PRO A 7 3.95 10.00 -4.73
N LEU A 8 4.85 10.95 -5.01
CA LEU A 8 4.55 12.39 -4.89
C LEU A 8 3.44 12.77 -5.88
N VAL A 9 2.41 13.44 -5.37
CA VAL A 9 1.33 13.96 -6.21
C VAL A 9 1.78 15.24 -6.92
N ALA A 10 1.11 15.60 -8.02
CA ALA A 10 1.46 16.76 -8.84
C ALA A 10 1.59 18.06 -8.03
N LYS A 11 0.64 18.30 -7.11
CA LYS A 11 0.66 19.48 -6.23
C LYS A 11 1.91 19.55 -5.37
N GLU A 12 2.38 18.42 -4.83
CA GLU A 12 3.59 18.35 -4.00
C GLU A 12 4.85 18.64 -4.81
N ARG A 13 4.90 18.11 -6.05
CA ARG A 13 6.00 18.37 -6.99
C ARG A 13 6.06 19.84 -7.38
N MET A 14 4.90 20.47 -7.61
CA MET A 14 4.80 21.91 -7.92
C MET A 14 5.28 22.80 -6.75
N THR A 15 5.06 22.37 -5.52
CA THR A 15 5.58 23.08 -4.33
C THR A 15 7.06 22.79 -4.04
N GLY A 16 7.75 22.02 -4.88
CA GLY A 16 9.16 21.67 -4.71
C GLY A 16 9.44 20.59 -3.66
N ALA A 17 8.42 19.84 -3.24
CA ALA A 17 8.60 18.72 -2.30
C ALA A 17 9.44 17.60 -2.93
N ARG A 18 10.22 16.91 -2.10
CA ARG A 18 11.08 15.80 -2.51
C ARG A 18 10.72 14.54 -1.74
N MET A 19 10.99 13.38 -2.34
CA MET A 19 10.87 12.11 -1.65
C MET A 19 11.86 12.09 -0.48
N CYS A 20 11.35 11.93 0.74
CA CYS A 20 12.16 11.76 1.94
C CYS A 20 12.20 10.31 2.44
N VAL A 21 11.45 9.42 1.77
CA VAL A 21 11.33 8.01 2.10
C VAL A 21 11.82 7.18 0.91
N THR A 22 12.71 6.24 1.17
CA THR A 22 13.17 5.25 0.20
C THR A 22 12.68 3.88 0.62
N ALA A 23 11.91 3.24 -0.24
CA ALA A 23 11.42 1.87 -0.05
C ALA A 23 12.41 0.89 -0.70
N ASP A 24 12.97 -0.01 0.11
CA ASP A 24 13.93 -1.02 -0.32
C ASP A 24 13.32 -2.39 -0.06
N ALA A 25 12.57 -2.88 -1.05
CA ALA A 25 11.85 -4.15 -0.98
C ALA A 25 12.80 -5.36 -0.91
N ALA A 26 13.98 -5.27 -1.52
CA ALA A 26 14.98 -6.34 -1.52
C ALA A 26 15.54 -6.60 -0.11
N ASN A 27 15.67 -5.55 0.69
CA ASN A 27 16.15 -5.62 2.07
C ASN A 27 15.02 -5.51 3.11
N SER A 28 13.75 -5.61 2.68
CA SER A 28 12.56 -5.48 3.53
C SER A 28 12.62 -4.28 4.48
N CYS A 29 13.13 -3.14 4.01
CA CYS A 29 13.31 -1.95 4.83
C CYS A 29 12.88 -0.66 4.14
N VAL A 30 12.55 0.32 4.98
CA VAL A 30 12.27 1.69 4.57
C VAL A 30 13.25 2.63 5.25
N ARG A 31 13.86 3.52 4.46
CA ARG A 31 14.82 4.52 4.95
C ARG A 31 14.18 5.90 4.91
N LEU A 32 14.21 6.60 6.04
CA LEU A 32 13.76 7.99 6.18
C LEU A 32 14.98 8.90 6.26
N GLY A 33 15.25 9.62 5.17
CA GLY A 33 16.49 10.37 5.01
C GLY A 33 17.74 9.48 5.15
N ASN A 34 18.80 10.03 5.75
CA ASN A 34 20.10 9.36 5.87
C ASN A 34 20.33 8.67 7.23
N ALA A 35 19.39 8.78 8.17
CA ALA A 35 19.66 8.45 9.57
C ALA A 35 18.76 7.36 10.17
N ARG A 36 17.62 7.05 9.56
CA ARG A 36 16.63 6.15 10.15
C ARG A 36 16.20 5.08 9.17
N THR A 37 16.28 3.83 9.60
CA THR A 37 15.87 2.65 8.84
C THR A 37 14.90 1.84 9.69
N PHE A 38 13.81 1.39 9.08
CA PHE A 38 12.77 0.57 9.69
C PHE A 38 12.54 -0.68 8.84
N THR A 39 12.35 -1.83 9.46
CA THR A 39 12.08 -3.10 8.77
C THR A 39 10.60 -3.48 8.88
N PHE A 40 10.08 -4.12 7.83
CA PHE A 40 8.70 -4.57 7.74
C PHE A 40 8.67 -5.90 6.99
N ASP A 41 7.61 -6.68 7.15
CA ASP A 41 7.49 -7.97 6.45
C ASP A 41 7.36 -7.77 4.93
N HIS A 42 6.64 -6.71 4.53
CA HIS A 42 6.51 -6.30 3.14
C HIS A 42 6.71 -4.79 2.99
N VAL A 43 7.49 -4.41 1.97
CA VAL A 43 7.79 -3.01 1.64
C VAL A 43 7.39 -2.74 0.20
N PHE A 44 6.47 -1.81 0.01
CA PHE A 44 5.96 -1.39 -1.29
C PHE A 44 6.36 0.04 -1.61
N GLY A 45 6.91 0.25 -2.79
CA GLY A 45 7.37 1.54 -3.27
C GLY A 45 6.31 2.30 -4.08
N PRO A 46 6.64 3.51 -4.56
CA PRO A 46 5.76 4.32 -5.39
C PRO A 46 5.30 3.67 -6.69
N THR A 47 6.04 2.68 -7.17
CA THR A 47 5.77 1.93 -8.40
C THR A 47 4.96 0.66 -8.17
N SER A 48 4.72 0.28 -6.92
CA SER A 48 4.01 -0.97 -6.59
C SER A 48 2.51 -0.85 -6.90
N SER A 49 1.99 -1.87 -7.58
CA SER A 49 0.59 -1.90 -8.04
C SER A 49 -0.37 -2.35 -6.93
N GLN A 50 -1.68 -2.17 -7.16
CA GLN A 50 -2.71 -2.71 -6.28
C GLN A 50 -2.68 -4.25 -6.26
N ASP A 51 -2.49 -4.86 -7.42
CA ASP A 51 -2.48 -6.32 -7.57
C ASP A 51 -1.31 -6.96 -6.84
N GLU A 52 -0.13 -6.34 -6.87
CA GLU A 52 1.04 -6.80 -6.11
C GLU A 52 0.76 -6.82 -4.60
N ILE A 53 0.16 -5.74 -4.07
CA ILE A 53 -0.16 -5.63 -2.65
C ILE A 53 -1.24 -6.64 -2.26
N TYR A 54 -2.28 -6.78 -3.08
CA TYR A 54 -3.34 -7.75 -2.86
C TYR A 54 -2.78 -9.19 -2.86
N ALA A 55 -1.99 -9.55 -3.88
CA ALA A 55 -1.45 -10.90 -4.02
C ALA A 55 -0.53 -11.29 -2.86
N GLN A 56 0.29 -10.36 -2.37
CA GLN A 56 1.23 -10.65 -1.28
C GLN A 56 0.60 -10.57 0.12
N CYS A 57 -0.30 -9.61 0.36
CA CYS A 57 -0.78 -9.33 1.72
C CYS A 57 -2.21 -9.79 2.00
N VAL A 58 -3.08 -9.86 0.99
CA VAL A 58 -4.52 -10.08 1.19
C VAL A 58 -4.94 -11.47 0.72
N LYS A 59 -4.47 -11.90 -0.45
CA LYS A 59 -4.82 -13.19 -1.04
C LYS A 59 -4.60 -14.39 -0.10
N PRO A 60 -3.48 -14.51 0.63
CA PRO A 60 -3.28 -15.62 1.57
C PRO A 60 -4.33 -15.65 2.69
N LEU A 61 -4.80 -14.47 3.12
CA LEU A 61 -5.77 -14.38 4.21
C LEU A 61 -7.20 -14.77 3.80
N LEU A 62 -7.47 -14.85 2.49
CA LEU A 62 -8.76 -15.32 1.97
C LEU A 62 -8.91 -16.83 2.17
N GLU A 63 -7.81 -17.59 2.09
CA GLU A 63 -7.83 -19.03 2.36
C GLU A 63 -8.26 -19.28 3.81
N ASP A 64 -7.67 -18.56 4.76
CA ASP A 64 -8.05 -18.61 6.17
C ASP A 64 -9.52 -18.19 6.37
N CYS A 65 -9.98 -17.17 5.64
CA CYS A 65 -11.36 -16.71 5.69
C CYS A 65 -12.33 -17.81 5.24
N PHE A 66 -12.03 -18.53 4.16
CA PHE A 66 -12.85 -19.65 3.68
C PHE A 66 -12.81 -20.87 4.60
N MET A 67 -11.77 -21.01 5.43
CA MET A 67 -11.72 -22.02 6.50
C MET A 67 -12.53 -21.63 7.74
N GLY A 68 -13.20 -20.48 7.72
CA GLY A 68 -14.04 -19.99 8.82
C GLY A 68 -13.29 -19.16 9.87
N TYR A 69 -12.06 -18.73 9.58
CA TYR A 69 -11.35 -17.80 10.45
C TYR A 69 -11.71 -16.35 10.13
N ASN A 70 -11.77 -15.52 11.17
CA ASN A 70 -11.96 -14.09 10.99
C ASN A 70 -10.64 -13.44 10.53
N THR A 71 -10.67 -12.83 9.36
CA THR A 71 -9.56 -12.07 8.79
C THR A 71 -9.87 -10.59 8.83
N THR A 72 -8.91 -9.77 9.27
CA THR A 72 -9.03 -8.30 9.28
C THR A 72 -7.81 -7.67 8.62
N VAL A 73 -8.05 -6.76 7.66
CA VAL A 73 -7.02 -5.92 7.04
C VAL A 73 -7.29 -4.46 7.40
N LEU A 74 -6.27 -3.77 7.94
CA LEU A 74 -6.36 -2.36 8.32
C LEU A 74 -5.36 -1.53 7.53
N ALA A 75 -5.85 -0.48 6.87
CA ALA A 75 -5.01 0.56 6.29
C ALA A 75 -4.84 1.71 7.28
N TYR A 76 -3.60 1.98 7.70
CA TYR A 76 -3.27 3.02 8.67
C TYR A 76 -2.28 4.05 8.11
N GLY A 77 -2.40 5.31 8.53
CA GLY A 77 -1.53 6.42 8.11
C GLY A 77 -2.23 7.78 8.17
N GLN A 78 -1.48 8.85 7.97
CA GLN A 78 -2.02 10.22 7.97
C GLN A 78 -3.05 10.48 6.85
N THR A 79 -3.83 11.56 6.96
CA THR A 79 -4.70 12.00 5.86
C THR A 79 -3.87 12.28 4.60
N GLY A 80 -4.37 11.84 3.44
CA GLY A 80 -3.65 11.94 2.16
C GLY A 80 -2.54 10.90 1.94
N SER A 81 -2.34 9.92 2.83
CA SER A 81 -1.32 8.87 2.66
C SER A 81 -1.71 7.75 1.68
N GLY A 82 -2.97 7.69 1.24
CA GLY A 82 -3.45 6.68 0.29
C GLY A 82 -4.18 5.48 0.91
N LYS A 83 -4.74 5.60 2.13
CA LYS A 83 -5.54 4.54 2.78
C LYS A 83 -6.72 4.07 1.92
N THR A 84 -7.60 5.00 1.54
CA THR A 84 -8.78 4.72 0.70
C THR A 84 -8.39 4.12 -0.65
N TYR A 85 -7.33 4.63 -1.26
CA TYR A 85 -6.78 4.10 -2.50
C TYR A 85 -6.27 2.66 -2.33
N THR A 86 -5.55 2.37 -1.24
CA THR A 86 -5.02 1.03 -0.98
C THR A 86 -6.12 0.02 -0.70
N MET A 87 -7.15 0.40 0.06
CA MET A 87 -8.31 -0.47 0.33
C MET A 87 -9.25 -0.65 -0.87
N GLY A 88 -9.10 0.15 -1.92
CA GLY A 88 -9.95 0.05 -3.12
C GLY A 88 -11.39 0.53 -2.91
N THR A 89 -11.66 1.37 -1.90
CA THR A 89 -13.01 1.86 -1.57
C THR A 89 -13.31 3.27 -2.07
N GLY A 90 -12.45 3.83 -2.93
CA GLY A 90 -12.64 5.14 -3.55
C GLY A 90 -13.06 5.04 -5.02
N ASP A 91 -13.31 6.19 -5.67
CA ASP A 91 -13.90 6.31 -7.02
C ASP A 91 -13.17 5.59 -8.17
N ASN A 92 -11.95 5.09 -7.94
CA ASN A 92 -11.17 4.31 -8.91
C ASN A 92 -11.15 2.81 -8.59
N ALA A 93 -12.09 2.31 -7.79
CA ALA A 93 -12.26 0.88 -7.57
C ALA A 93 -12.51 0.20 -8.93
N PRO A 94 -11.78 -0.88 -9.27
CA PRO A 94 -12.11 -1.65 -10.46
C PRO A 94 -13.55 -2.14 -10.35
N VAL A 95 -14.37 -1.82 -11.35
CA VAL A 95 -15.75 -2.31 -11.43
C VAL A 95 -15.69 -3.82 -11.50
N LEU A 96 -16.35 -4.50 -10.56
CA LEU A 96 -16.40 -5.95 -10.57
C LEU A 96 -17.19 -6.42 -11.81
N PRO A 97 -16.82 -7.56 -12.42
CA PRO A 97 -17.55 -8.10 -13.57
C PRO A 97 -19.05 -8.24 -13.32
N ASP A 98 -19.45 -8.57 -12.08
CA ASP A 98 -20.86 -8.70 -11.67
C ASP A 98 -21.62 -7.36 -11.59
N GLU A 99 -20.92 -6.23 -11.70
CA GLU A 99 -21.51 -4.88 -11.78
C GLU A 99 -21.54 -4.32 -13.22
N LEU A 100 -20.91 -5.01 -14.18
CA LEU A 100 -21.19 -4.85 -15.61
C LEU A 100 -22.27 -5.87 -15.98
N GLY A 101 -23.54 -5.47 -15.86
CA GLY A 101 -24.70 -6.34 -16.12
C GLY A 101 -24.67 -7.15 -17.41
#